data_AF-A0A1Y5FPU1-F1
#
_entry.id   AF-A0A1Y5FPU1-F1
#
_cell.length_a   1.000
_cell.length_b   1.000
_cell.length_c   1.000
_cell.angle_alpha   90.00
_cell.angle_beta   90.00
_cell.angle_gamma   90.00
#
_symmetry.space_group_name_H-M   'P 1'
#
loop_
_entity.id
_entity.type
_entity.pdbx_description
1 polymer ?
#
loop_
_entity_poly.entity_id
_entity_poly.type
_entity_poly.pdbx_seq_one_letter_code
_entity_poly.pdbx_strand_id
1 'polypeptide(L)' 'MSDNTEVIVAAALKGQGIAYIPALIIGDELKRGDLVPILESAEEDVRSDPFEMWAYYQQLDYVPLKLRVFLDYLKTLW' A
#
# COMPACT_ATOMS: atom_id res chain seq x y z
N MET A 1 16.34 0.78 -12.96
CA MET A 1 15.18 0.97 -12.08
C MET A 1 14.19 -0.11 -12.42
N SER A 2 13.78 -0.92 -11.45
CA SER A 2 12.68 -1.88 -11.65
C SER A 2 11.38 -1.20 -11.23
N ASP A 3 10.33 -1.43 -11.98
CA ASP A 3 8.94 -1.07 -11.72
C ASP A 3 8.19 -2.15 -10.90
N ASN A 4 8.86 -3.26 -10.59
CA ASN A 4 8.29 -4.32 -9.77
C ASN A 4 8.60 -4.09 -8.29
N THR A 5 7.58 -3.75 -7.52
CA THR A 5 7.68 -3.54 -6.06
C THR A 5 8.25 -4.76 -5.33
N GLU A 6 7.91 -5.98 -5.73
CA GLU A 6 8.41 -7.21 -5.08
C GLU A 6 9.94 -7.31 -5.15
N VAL A 7 10.52 -6.92 -6.29
CA VAL A 7 11.98 -6.94 -6.50
C VAL A 7 12.66 -5.89 -5.62
N ILE A 8 12.05 -4.72 -5.47
CA ILE A 8 12.56 -3.64 -4.61
C ILE A 8 12.53 -4.06 -3.14
N VAL A 9 11.43 -4.67 -2.68
CA VAL A 9 11.31 -5.21 -1.32
C VAL A 9 12.37 -6.28 -1.07
N ALA A 10 12.54 -7.22 -2.00
CA ALA A 10 13.54 -8.28 -1.88
C ALA A 10 14.98 -7.74 -1.82
N ALA A 11 15.28 -6.65 -2.54
CA ALA A 11 16.57 -5.97 -2.47
C ALA A 11 16.77 -5.27 -1.11
N ALA A 12 15.75 -4.59 -0.60
CA ALA A 12 15.78 -3.93 0.71
C ALA A 12 15.99 -4.93 1.85
N LEU A 13 15.29 -6.08 1.80
CA LEU A 13 15.46 -7.18 2.76
C LEU A 13 16.87 -7.79 2.74
N LYS A 14 17.56 -7.72 1.59
CA LYS A 14 18.97 -8.14 1.46
C LYS A 14 19.97 -7.04 1.86
N GLY A 15 19.50 -5.92 2.39
CA GLY A 15 20.34 -4.80 2.81
C GLY A 15 20.99 -4.06 1.64
N GLN A 16 20.42 -4.13 0.43
CA GLN A 16 21.02 -3.52 -0.76
C GLN A 16 20.76 -2.00 -0.86
N GLY A 17 20.06 -1.41 0.10
CA GLY A 17 19.80 0.03 0.16
C GLY A 17 18.54 0.38 0.93
N ILE A 18 18.06 1.61 0.69
CA ILE A 18 16.83 2.15 1.25
C ILE A 18 15.73 2.08 0.17
N ALA A 19 14.53 1.67 0.56
CA ALA A 19 13.37 1.61 -0.32
C ALA A 19 12.26 2.54 0.17
N TYR A 20 11.60 3.20 -0.78
CA TYR A 20 10.42 4.03 -0.53
C TYR A 20 9.19 3.33 -1.08
N ILE A 21 8.42 2.71 -0.19
CA ILE A 21 7.29 1.82 -0.53
C ILE A 21 6.17 2.05 0.49
N PRO A 22 4.88 2.01 0.08
CA PRO A 22 3.77 2.07 1.03
C PRO A 22 3.85 0.98 2.10
N ALA A 23 3.65 1.37 3.36
CA ALA A 23 3.70 0.45 4.51
C ALA A 23 2.69 -0.70 4.41
N LEU A 24 1.60 -0.53 3.64
CA LEU A 24 0.61 -1.57 3.35
C LEU A 24 1.25 -2.83 2.74
N ILE A 25 2.30 -2.66 1.93
CA ILE A 25 2.95 -3.76 1.20
C ILE A 25 3.97 -4.49 2.06
N ILE A 26 4.68 -3.77 2.93
CA ILE A 26 5.79 -4.28 3.75
C ILE A 26 5.44 -4.43 5.24
N GLY A 27 4.14 -4.47 5.55
CA GLY A 27 3.65 -4.42 6.92
C GLY A 27 4.12 -5.60 7.77
N ASP A 28 4.30 -6.77 7.17
CA ASP A 28 4.75 -7.96 7.90
C ASP A 28 6.27 -7.95 8.14
N GLU A 29 7.05 -7.47 7.18
CA GLU A 29 8.50 -7.26 7.30
C GLU A 29 8.80 -6.25 8.40
N LEU A 30 8.03 -5.15 8.47
CA LEU A 30 8.12 -4.15 9.52
C LEU A 30 7.79 -4.74 10.90
N LYS A 31 6.72 -5.56 11.01
CA LYS A 31 6.35 -6.23 12.27
C LYS A 31 7.39 -7.25 12.74
N ARG A 32 8.01 -7.97 11.81
CA ARG A 32 9.09 -8.93 12.11
C ARG A 32 10.41 -8.24 12.47
N GLY A 33 10.56 -6.97 12.11
CA GLY A 33 11.80 -6.20 12.28
C GLY A 33 12.83 -6.48 11.18
N ASP A 34 12.43 -7.10 10.08
CA ASP A 34 13.30 -7.32 8.91
C ASP A 34 13.58 -6.01 8.17
N LEU A 35 12.64 -5.06 8.28
CA LEU A 35 12.77 -3.68 7.79
C LEU A 35 12.54 -2.70 8.94
N VAL A 36 13.22 -1.56 8.87
CA VAL A 36 13.14 -0.51 9.89
C VAL A 36 12.78 0.82 9.21
N PRO A 37 11.79 1.57 9.72
CA PRO A 37 11.46 2.88 9.20
C PRO A 37 12.53 3.90 9.63
N ILE A 38 12.99 4.72 8.69
CA ILE A 38 14.16 5.60 8.88
C ILE A 38 13.84 7.10 8.93
N LEU A 39 12.63 7.50 8.53
CA LEU A 39 12.21 8.90 8.41
C LEU A 39 11.03 9.27 9.32
N GLU A 40 10.75 8.48 10.37
CA GLU A 40 9.60 8.74 11.26
C GLU A 40 9.68 10.07 12.00
N SER A 41 10.91 10.53 12.29
CA SER A 41 11.16 11.79 13.00
C SER A 41 11.30 13.00 12.07
N ALA A 42 11.12 12.81 10.76
CA ALA A 42 11.27 13.90 9.81
C ALA A 42 10.09 14.88 9.96
N GLU A 43 10.37 16.18 9.76
CA GLU A 43 9.37 17.24 9.82
C GLU A 43 8.20 16.94 8.86
N GLU A 44 7.02 17.54 9.10
CA GLU A 44 5.82 17.23 8.31
C GLU A 44 6.02 17.38 6.79
N ASP A 45 6.96 18.23 6.37
CA ASP A 45 7.36 18.47 4.98
C ASP A 45 8.05 17.26 4.30
N VAL A 46 8.43 16.22 5.06
CA VAL A 46 9.13 15.01 4.54
C VAL A 46 8.18 13.81 4.45
N ARG A 47 6.90 13.98 4.81
CA ARG A 47 5.91 12.91 4.68
C ARG A 47 5.50 12.71 3.23
N SER A 48 5.23 11.44 2.88
CA SER A 48 4.58 11.12 1.61
C SER A 48 3.21 11.79 1.54
N ASP A 49 2.81 12.20 0.35
CA ASP A 49 1.42 12.54 0.08
C ASP A 49 0.49 11.36 0.48
N PRO A 50 -0.73 11.65 0.97
CA PRO A 50 -1.70 10.61 1.30
C PRO A 50 -1.96 9.70 0.11
N PHE A 51 -1.92 8.39 0.34
CA PHE A 51 -2.27 7.41 -0.67
C PHE A 51 -3.81 7.29 -0.75
N GLU A 52 -4.39 7.70 -1.88
CA GLU A 52 -5.82 7.53 -2.16
C GLU A 52 -6.06 6.28 -3.02
N MET A 53 -7.00 5.43 -2.60
CA MET A 53 -7.44 4.28 -3.37
C MET A 53 -8.84 4.50 -3.91
N TRP A 54 -9.00 4.39 -5.24
CA TRP A 54 -10.27 4.61 -5.92
C TRP A 54 -10.78 3.30 -6.55
N ALA A 55 -12.02 2.92 -6.22
CA ALA A 55 -12.70 1.79 -6.84
C ALA A 55 -13.51 2.26 -8.06
N TYR A 56 -12.99 1.98 -9.26
CA TYR A 56 -13.70 2.28 -10.51
C TYR A 56 -14.52 1.08 -10.98
N TYR A 57 -15.79 1.31 -11.30
CA TYR A 57 -16.69 0.31 -11.87
C TYR A 57 -17.61 0.96 -12.89
N GLN A 58 -18.12 0.18 -13.84
CA GLN A 58 -19.05 0.70 -14.85
C GLN A 58 -20.34 1.18 -14.19
N GLN A 59 -20.81 2.35 -14.62
CA GLN A 59 -22.13 2.82 -14.28
C GLN A 59 -23.16 1.92 -14.97
N LEU A 60 -23.85 1.10 -14.18
CA LEU A 60 -24.91 0.21 -14.63
C LEU A 60 -26.23 0.69 -14.05
N ASP A 61 -27.29 0.73 -14.85
CA ASP A 61 -28.65 1.05 -14.38
C ASP A 61 -29.12 0.06 -13.30
N TYR A 62 -28.60 -1.18 -13.36
CA TYR A 62 -28.80 -2.20 -12.34
C TYR A 62 -27.46 -2.83 -11.93
N VAL A 63 -26.92 -2.38 -10.80
CA VAL A 63 -25.74 -3.00 -10.18
C VAL A 63 -26.14 -4.38 -9.63
N PRO A 64 -25.55 -5.50 -10.10
CA PRO A 64 -25.87 -6.84 -9.61
C PRO A 64 -25.61 -6.98 -8.11
N LEU A 65 -26.41 -7.78 -7.41
CA LEU A 65 -26.30 -7.96 -5.96
C LEU A 65 -24.89 -8.36 -5.50
N LYS A 66 -24.21 -9.23 -6.27
CA LYS A 66 -22.83 -9.64 -6.00
C LYS A 66 -21.86 -8.47 -5.95
N LEU A 67 -22.00 -7.50 -6.86
CA LEU A 67 -21.15 -6.30 -6.90
C LEU A 67 -21.50 -5.35 -5.75
N ARG A 68 -22.78 -5.21 -5.40
CA ARG A 68 -23.19 -4.39 -4.24
C ARG A 68 -22.60 -4.93 -2.94
N VAL A 69 -22.78 -6.22 -2.66
CA VAL A 69 -22.23 -6.84 -1.45
C VAL A 69 -20.71 -6.73 -1.40
N PHE A 70 -20.03 -6.86 -2.55
CA PHE A 70 -18.58 -6.67 -2.62
C PHE A 70 -18.16 -5.23 -2.30
N LEU A 71 -18.82 -4.23 -2.90
CA LEU A 71 -18.57 -2.82 -2.62
C LEU A 71 -18.89 -2.45 -1.17
N ASP A 72 -19.97 -2.98 -0.63
CA ASP A 72 -20.35 -2.77 0.77
C ASP A 72 -19.33 -3.39 1.72
N TYR A 73 -18.83 -4.59 1.40
CA TYR A 73 -17.73 -5.21 2.15
C TYR A 73 -16.45 -4.38 2.09
N LEU A 74 -16.07 -3.87 0.91
CA LEU A 74 -14.90 -2.99 0.77
C LEU A 74 -15.04 -1.73 1.65
N LYS A 75 -16.22 -1.11 1.71
CA LYS A 75 -16.47 0.05 2.59
C LYS A 75 -16.37 -0.24 4.09
N THR A 76 -16.37 -1.51 4.51
CA THR A 76 -16.19 -1.88 5.93
C THR A 76 -14.74 -2.15 6.31
N LEU A 77 -13.87 -2.39 5.33
CA LEU A 77 -12.46 -2.70 5.53
C LEU A 77 -11.56 -1.45 5.58
N TRP A 78 -12.11 -0.29 5.23
CA TRP A 78 -11.44 1.01 5.14
C TRP A 78 -12.29 2.08 5.83
#